data_AF-A0A4V1J4N3-F1
#
_entry.id   AF-A0A4V1J4N3-F1
#
_cell.length_a   1.000
_cell.length_b   1.000
_cell.length_c   1.000
_cell.angle_alpha   90.00
_cell.angle_beta   90.00
_cell.angle_gamma   90.00
#
_symmetry.space_group_name_H-M   'P 1'
#
loop_
_entity.id
_entity.type
_entity.pdbx_description
1 polymer ?
#
loop_
_entity_poly.entity_id
_entity_poly.type
_entity_poly.pdbx_seq_one_letter_code
_entity_poly.pdbx_strand_id
1 'polypeptide(L)'
;MSRGSRIVSLSLAPGLRRLCSAPQPQWPVRAMAVRGFAHSSAAAAAATKKAEPPVVNSLLPRSVPVKQVNSLDKPFNDRKRFLFQMYEHQLQSPVYLIYQNHNLTVGEVKQIRQQLKEKCHPLAQVGIVRSSLMKAVLRGTEFENLNPLFTGPVAIVYVDYQRLQDPYADLVHSEIPEVQPVELLKSMVETTARQSKLLLLGGKLDQQLLNPQLVSHISQLPPLASLHAQLVAGVFGPIQAVHQTIKQIPQSLVFTLDQHRKNLTPKDDEASE
;
A
#
# COMPACT_ATOMS: atom_id res chain seq x y z
N MET A 1 5.32 73.91 4.82
CA MET A 1 6.49 74.73 4.40
C MET A 1 7.73 73.88 4.69
N SER A 2 8.19 73.03 3.76
CA SER A 2 9.07 73.31 2.61
C SER A 2 10.55 73.53 3.00
N ARG A 3 11.42 72.75 2.32
CA ARG A 3 12.90 72.84 2.14
C ARG A 3 13.75 72.15 3.23
N GLY A 4 14.78 71.37 2.92
CA GLY A 4 15.38 71.03 1.63
C GLY A 4 16.59 70.09 1.80
N SER A 5 16.82 69.31 0.76
CA SER A 5 17.96 68.41 0.49
C SER A 5 19.33 69.11 0.48
N ARG A 6 20.41 68.39 0.81
CA ARG A 6 21.66 68.41 0.03
C ARG A 6 22.52 67.16 0.22
N ILE A 7 22.90 66.61 -0.92
CA ILE A 7 23.86 65.54 -1.23
C ILE A 7 25.27 66.14 -1.34
N VAL A 8 26.33 65.31 -1.21
CA VAL A 8 27.64 65.28 -1.94
C VAL A 8 28.57 64.36 -1.12
N SER A 9 28.77 63.07 -1.43
CA SER A 9 29.69 62.46 -2.41
C SER A 9 31.16 62.92 -2.31
N LEU A 10 32.05 62.01 -1.91
CA LEU A 10 33.43 62.01 -2.42
C LEU A 10 33.84 60.58 -2.82
N SER A 11 34.00 60.40 -4.12
CA SER A 11 34.72 59.33 -4.79
C SER A 11 36.24 59.56 -4.64
N LEU A 12 37.04 58.49 -4.66
CA LEU A 12 37.94 58.18 -5.79
C LEU A 12 38.74 56.89 -5.50
N ALA A 13 38.71 55.99 -6.49
CA ALA A 13 39.62 54.86 -6.73
C ALA A 13 41.04 55.38 -7.10
N PRO A 14 42.03 54.62 -7.67
CA PRO A 14 42.10 53.23 -8.17
C PRO A 14 43.43 52.54 -7.71
N GLY A 15 43.91 51.37 -8.13
CA GLY A 15 43.56 50.38 -9.14
C GLY A 15 44.77 49.46 -9.41
N LEU A 16 44.48 48.21 -9.78
CA LEU A 16 45.12 47.39 -10.81
C LEU A 16 46.51 46.69 -10.62
N ARG A 17 46.43 45.39 -10.94
CA ARG A 17 47.35 44.51 -11.72
C ARG A 17 48.38 43.66 -10.96
N ARG A 18 48.18 42.33 -11.07
CA ARG A 18 48.93 41.33 -11.90
C ARG A 18 48.42 39.94 -11.47
N LEU A 19 47.69 39.13 -12.26
CA LEU A 19 48.09 38.26 -13.39
C LEU A 19 49.40 37.45 -13.17
N CYS A 20 49.32 36.16 -13.55
CA CYS A 20 50.33 35.07 -13.56
C CYS A 20 50.46 34.31 -12.23
N SER A 21 50.51 32.96 -12.14
CA SER A 21 50.60 31.86 -13.10
C SER A 21 50.51 30.52 -12.32
N ALA A 22 49.83 29.50 -12.85
CA ALA A 22 49.96 28.09 -12.40
C ALA A 22 51.40 27.56 -12.73
N PRO A 23 51.92 26.46 -12.12
CA PRO A 23 51.37 25.10 -12.26
C PRO A 23 51.48 24.19 -11.00
N GLN A 24 50.78 23.04 -11.01
CA GLN A 24 51.05 21.90 -10.12
C GLN A 24 52.49 21.37 -10.32
N PRO A 25 53.04 20.47 -9.47
CA PRO A 25 52.95 19.04 -9.84
C PRO A 25 53.17 17.97 -8.71
N GLN A 26 52.84 16.72 -9.06
CA GLN A 26 53.45 15.40 -8.70
C GLN A 26 53.05 14.60 -7.44
N TRP A 27 52.28 13.56 -7.74
CA TRP A 27 52.20 12.23 -7.14
C TRP A 27 53.58 11.57 -6.90
N PRO A 28 53.73 10.72 -5.86
CA PRO A 28 54.68 9.63 -5.91
C PRO A 28 53.99 8.30 -6.25
N VAL A 29 54.50 7.68 -7.31
CA VAL A 29 54.22 6.31 -7.76
C VAL A 29 55.31 5.39 -7.22
N ARG A 30 54.88 4.18 -6.85
CA ARG A 30 55.64 2.92 -6.70
C ARG A 30 56.78 2.89 -5.67
N ALA A 31 56.61 1.98 -4.73
CA ALA A 31 57.56 0.88 -4.58
C ALA A 31 56.79 -0.45 -4.54
N MET A 32 56.86 -1.21 -5.63
CA MET A 32 56.68 -2.66 -5.58
C MET A 32 57.92 -3.23 -4.89
N ALA A 33 57.75 -3.92 -3.77
CA ALA A 33 58.75 -4.84 -3.24
C ALA A 33 58.10 -6.22 -3.05
N VAL A 34 58.83 -7.19 -3.58
CA VAL A 34 58.52 -8.59 -3.85
C VAL A 34 58.29 -9.41 -2.58
N ARG A 35 57.34 -10.35 -2.70
CA ARG A 35 57.15 -11.63 -1.99
C ARG A 35 58.13 -11.97 -0.85
N GLY A 36 57.56 -12.29 0.31
CA GLY A 36 58.14 -13.18 1.30
C GLY A 36 57.04 -14.04 1.93
N PHE A 37 56.98 -15.31 1.54
CA PHE A 37 56.21 -16.34 2.23
C PHE A 37 56.93 -16.62 3.56
N ALA A 38 56.25 -16.47 4.70
CA ALA A 38 56.72 -16.99 5.96
C ALA A 38 55.51 -17.45 6.79
N HIS A 39 55.44 -18.76 7.00
CA HIS A 39 54.62 -19.38 8.03
C HIS A 39 55.20 -18.94 9.38
N SER A 40 54.36 -18.38 10.25
CA SER A 40 54.69 -18.23 11.66
C SER A 40 53.40 -18.16 12.46
N SER A 41 53.17 -19.24 13.19
CA SER A 41 52.19 -19.39 14.26
C SER A 41 52.48 -18.42 15.41
N ALA A 42 51.47 -17.69 15.87
CA ALA A 42 51.14 -17.56 17.31
C ALA A 42 49.99 -16.56 17.51
N ALA A 43 48.87 -17.12 17.98
CA ALA A 43 47.98 -16.60 19.02
C ALA A 43 47.86 -15.08 19.24
N ALA A 44 46.68 -14.54 18.93
CA ALA A 44 45.94 -13.70 19.88
C ALA A 44 44.45 -13.71 19.51
N ALA A 45 43.66 -14.32 20.37
CA ALA A 45 42.22 -14.36 20.30
C ALA A 45 41.64 -12.94 20.37
N ALA A 46 40.99 -12.49 19.30
CA ALA A 46 40.08 -11.35 19.31
C ALA A 46 38.72 -11.83 18.80
N ALA A 47 37.78 -11.89 19.75
CA ALA A 47 36.40 -12.30 19.64
C ALA A 47 35.77 -12.12 18.26
N THR A 48 35.48 -13.25 17.61
CA THR A 48 34.47 -13.35 16.56
C THR A 48 33.11 -13.01 17.17
N LYS A 49 32.67 -11.75 17.05
CA LYS A 49 31.23 -11.45 17.10
C LYS A 49 30.60 -12.14 15.91
N LYS A 50 29.97 -13.29 16.17
CA LYS A 50 29.07 -13.97 15.25
C LYS A 50 28.03 -12.93 14.83
N ALA A 51 28.14 -12.44 13.60
CA ALA A 51 27.15 -11.56 13.02
C ALA A 51 25.86 -12.37 12.90
N GLU A 52 24.88 -12.03 13.73
CA GLU A 52 23.50 -12.43 13.51
C GLU A 52 23.10 -11.92 12.12
N PRO A 53 22.46 -12.75 11.27
CA PRO A 53 21.95 -12.25 10.00
C PRO A 53 20.97 -11.10 10.31
N PRO A 54 20.97 -10.01 9.52
CA PRO A 54 19.99 -8.97 9.73
C PRO A 54 18.62 -9.60 9.54
N VAL A 55 17.85 -9.70 10.64
CA VAL A 55 16.41 -9.92 10.55
C VAL A 55 15.90 -8.79 9.67
N VAL A 56 15.45 -9.16 8.47
CA VAL A 56 14.87 -8.22 7.51
C VAL A 56 13.53 -7.80 8.11
N ASN A 57 13.60 -6.82 9.00
CA ASN A 57 12.41 -6.13 9.47
C ASN A 57 11.83 -5.45 8.23
N SER A 58 10.66 -5.92 7.81
CA SER A 58 9.79 -5.36 6.77
C SER A 58 9.28 -3.95 7.13
N LEU A 59 10.06 -3.18 7.86
CA LEU A 59 9.79 -1.80 8.22
C LEU A 59 9.76 -0.96 6.95
N LEU A 60 8.85 0.02 6.94
CA LEU A 60 8.90 1.13 6.01
C LEU A 60 10.33 1.72 6.05
N PRO A 61 10.82 2.38 4.98
CA PRO A 61 12.20 2.91 4.91
C PRO A 61 12.59 3.84 6.06
N ARG A 62 11.60 4.24 6.87
CA ARG A 62 11.75 4.89 8.15
C ARG A 62 11.27 3.95 9.26
N SER A 63 12.20 3.41 10.05
CA SER A 63 11.90 2.76 11.34
C SER A 63 12.06 3.70 12.53
N VAL A 64 12.47 4.94 12.25
CA VAL A 64 12.92 5.89 13.26
C VAL A 64 12.21 7.25 13.06
N PRO A 65 11.51 7.76 14.10
CA PRO A 65 10.77 9.02 13.99
C PRO A 65 11.70 10.20 13.69
N VAL A 66 11.20 11.20 12.93
CA VAL A 66 11.94 12.45 12.64
C VAL A 66 12.48 13.09 13.93
N LYS A 67 11.66 13.05 14.99
CA LYS A 67 12.00 13.60 16.30
C LYS A 67 12.14 12.44 17.28
N GLN A 68 13.31 12.32 17.89
CA GLN A 68 13.57 11.36 18.97
C GLN A 68 13.57 11.99 20.35
N VAL A 69 13.84 13.30 20.41
CA VAL A 69 13.88 14.11 21.63
C VAL A 69 12.71 15.08 21.67
N ASN A 70 12.32 15.43 22.89
CA ASN A 70 11.35 16.49 23.16
C ASN A 70 12.03 17.88 23.15
N SER A 71 11.28 18.92 23.46
CA SER A 71 11.78 20.30 23.52
C SER A 71 12.83 20.56 24.61
N LEU A 72 13.10 19.58 25.49
CA LEU A 72 14.07 19.65 26.58
C LEU A 72 15.27 18.74 26.31
N ASP A 73 15.47 18.32 25.06
CA ASP A 73 16.51 17.38 24.62
C ASP A 73 16.50 16.02 25.36
N LYS A 74 15.39 15.71 26.04
CA LYS A 74 15.16 14.40 26.67
C LYS A 74 14.46 13.49 25.68
N PRO A 75 14.74 12.18 25.70
CA PRO A 75 14.15 11.31 24.71
C PRO A 75 12.69 10.99 25.10
N PHE A 76 11.84 10.66 24.12
CA PHE A 76 10.41 10.42 24.40
C PHE A 76 10.18 9.22 25.33
N ASN A 77 9.13 9.30 26.17
CA ASN A 77 8.68 8.19 27.02
C ASN A 77 8.53 6.88 26.23
N ASP A 78 8.86 5.75 26.86
CA ASP A 78 8.82 4.43 26.21
C ASP A 78 7.44 4.09 25.64
N ARG A 79 6.37 4.43 26.34
CA ARG A 79 5.00 4.26 25.84
C ARG A 79 4.77 4.96 24.50
N LYS A 80 5.32 6.16 24.29
CA LYS A 80 5.15 6.89 23.02
C LYS A 80 5.96 6.24 21.90
N ARG A 81 7.17 5.76 22.21
CA ARG A 81 8.01 5.02 21.25
C ARG A 81 7.32 3.72 20.82
N PHE A 82 6.80 2.96 21.78
CA PHE A 82 6.05 1.74 21.53
C PHE A 82 4.83 1.99 20.64
N LEU A 83 4.01 3.01 20.96
CA LEU A 83 2.85 3.35 20.14
C LEU A 83 3.25 3.80 18.73
N PHE A 84 4.38 4.50 18.58
CA PHE A 84 4.90 4.91 17.29
C PHE A 84 5.26 3.68 16.43
N GLN A 85 6.05 2.74 16.99
CA GLN A 85 6.41 1.48 16.34
C GLN A 85 5.18 0.64 15.99
N MET A 86 4.23 0.52 16.94
CA MET A 86 2.98 -0.19 16.70
C MET A 86 2.21 0.42 15.53
N TYR A 87 2.11 1.74 15.43
CA TYR A 87 1.41 2.39 14.32
C TYR A 87 2.13 2.26 12.97
N GLU A 88 3.47 2.26 12.95
CA GLU A 88 4.22 1.96 11.73
C GLU A 88 3.89 0.56 11.19
N HIS A 89 3.84 -0.43 12.09
CA HIS A 89 3.45 -1.79 11.74
C HIS A 89 2.01 -1.88 11.23
N GLN A 90 1.08 -1.13 11.83
CA GLN A 90 -0.31 -1.10 11.36
C GLN A 90 -0.46 -0.49 9.97
N LEU A 91 0.38 0.48 9.58
CA LEU A 91 0.32 1.10 8.25
C LEU A 91 0.84 0.19 7.12
N GLN A 92 1.57 -0.88 7.46
CA GLN A 92 2.01 -1.88 6.50
C GLN A 92 0.85 -2.76 6.00
N SER A 93 -0.28 -2.76 6.71
CA SER A 93 -1.44 -3.53 6.26
C SER A 93 -1.93 -3.02 4.89
N PRO A 94 -2.35 -3.92 3.99
CA PRO A 94 -2.88 -3.51 2.68
C PRO A 94 -4.17 -2.71 2.86
N VAL A 95 -5.08 -3.21 3.68
CA VAL A 95 -6.34 -2.52 4.00
C VAL A 95 -6.22 -1.81 5.34
N TYR A 96 -6.59 -0.53 5.35
CA TYR A 96 -6.59 0.32 6.53
C TYR A 96 -7.76 1.30 6.49
N LEU A 97 -8.77 1.09 7.32
CA LEU A 97 -9.96 1.93 7.37
C LEU A 97 -9.95 2.82 8.61
N ILE A 98 -10.34 4.07 8.42
CA ILE A 98 -10.35 5.12 9.44
C ILE A 98 -11.78 5.50 9.73
N TYR A 99 -12.14 5.42 11.02
CA TYR A 99 -13.46 5.74 11.52
C TYR A 99 -13.38 6.82 12.59
N GLN A 100 -14.38 7.68 12.62
CA GLN A 100 -14.62 8.55 13.77
C GLN A 100 -15.40 7.77 14.83
N ASN A 101 -14.92 7.83 16.06
CA ASN A 101 -15.55 7.15 17.19
C ASN A 101 -16.52 8.06 17.92
N HIS A 102 -17.78 7.65 18.02
CA HIS A 102 -18.74 8.24 18.94
C HIS A 102 -18.92 7.36 20.17
N ASN A 103 -18.08 7.57 21.20
CA ASN A 103 -18.21 7.00 22.55
C ASN A 103 -18.64 5.53 22.58
N LEU A 104 -17.88 4.67 21.90
CA LEU A 104 -18.12 3.22 21.90
C LEU A 104 -17.93 2.64 23.30
N THR A 105 -18.83 1.74 23.69
CA THR A 105 -18.67 0.98 24.93
C THR A 105 -17.70 -0.18 24.75
N VAL A 106 -17.12 -0.68 25.84
CA VAL A 106 -16.22 -1.85 25.79
C VAL A 106 -16.95 -3.09 25.27
N GLY A 107 -18.24 -3.24 25.56
CA GLY A 107 -19.07 -4.33 25.04
C GLY A 107 -19.23 -4.26 23.52
N GLU A 108 -19.51 -3.07 22.98
CA GLU A 108 -19.61 -2.84 21.53
C GLU A 108 -18.29 -3.14 20.84
N VAL A 109 -17.16 -2.64 21.35
CA VAL A 109 -15.84 -2.92 20.76
C VAL A 109 -15.53 -4.43 20.75
N LYS A 110 -15.92 -5.16 21.80
CA LYS A 110 -15.78 -6.63 21.84
C LYS A 110 -16.64 -7.30 20.76
N GLN A 111 -17.89 -6.87 20.58
CA GLN A 111 -18.77 -7.39 19.54
C GLN A 111 -18.22 -7.11 18.13
N ILE A 112 -17.71 -5.91 17.86
CA ILE A 112 -17.09 -5.58 16.56
C ILE A 112 -15.92 -6.52 16.29
N ARG A 113 -15.05 -6.72 17.28
CA ARG A 113 -13.88 -7.59 17.15
C ARG A 113 -14.27 -9.04 16.89
N GLN A 114 -15.36 -9.53 17.50
CA GLN A 114 -15.89 -10.87 17.23
C GLN A 114 -16.42 -10.95 15.80
N GLN A 115 -17.28 -10.01 15.40
CA GLN A 115 -17.90 -9.99 14.07
C GLN A 115 -16.87 -9.88 12.93
N LEU A 116 -15.80 -9.11 13.12
CA LEU A 116 -14.71 -9.00 12.15
C LEU A 116 -13.92 -10.31 12.02
N LYS A 117 -13.70 -11.01 13.13
CA LYS A 117 -13.04 -12.32 13.09
C LYS A 117 -13.88 -13.38 12.40
N GLU A 118 -15.19 -13.37 12.64
CA GLU A 118 -16.13 -14.33 12.05
C GLU A 118 -16.36 -14.11 10.55
N LYS A 119 -16.51 -12.85 10.11
CA LYS A 119 -16.96 -12.53 8.75
C LYS A 119 -15.88 -12.11 7.78
N CYS A 120 -14.75 -11.63 8.28
CA CYS A 120 -13.70 -11.02 7.45
C CYS A 120 -12.45 -11.89 7.45
N HIS A 121 -11.73 -11.90 8.58
CA HIS A 121 -10.48 -12.64 8.70
C HIS A 121 -10.10 -12.80 10.18
N PRO A 122 -9.48 -13.91 10.61
CA PRO A 122 -9.03 -14.09 12.00
C PRO A 122 -8.06 -13.00 12.49
N LEU A 123 -7.36 -12.34 11.57
CA LEU A 123 -6.37 -11.30 11.85
C LEU A 123 -6.93 -9.86 11.80
N ALA A 124 -8.22 -9.68 11.56
CA ALA A 124 -8.84 -8.35 11.56
C ALA A 124 -8.90 -7.79 12.99
N GLN A 125 -8.41 -6.57 13.16
CA GLN A 125 -8.36 -5.90 14.46
C GLN A 125 -9.00 -4.52 14.42
N VAL A 126 -9.58 -4.13 15.58
CA VAL A 126 -10.09 -2.78 15.82
C VAL A 126 -9.37 -2.16 17.00
N GLY A 127 -8.78 -1.00 16.74
CA GLY A 127 -8.02 -0.23 17.71
C GLY A 127 -8.49 1.22 17.77
N ILE A 128 -8.33 1.83 18.94
CA ILE A 128 -8.48 3.27 19.11
C ILE A 128 -7.08 3.88 18.99
N VAL A 129 -6.95 4.92 18.17
CA VAL A 129 -5.65 5.53 17.86
C VAL A 129 -5.53 6.89 18.49
N ARG A 130 -4.33 7.20 18.99
CA ARG A 130 -3.97 8.55 19.37
C ARG A 130 -3.63 9.37 18.11
N SER A 131 -4.59 10.17 17.68
CA SER A 131 -4.51 11.02 16.47
C SER A 131 -3.22 11.82 16.33
N SER A 132 -2.76 12.47 17.41
CA SER A 132 -1.51 13.25 17.38
C SER A 132 -0.26 12.42 17.12
N LEU A 133 -0.20 11.16 17.58
CA LEU A 133 0.93 10.27 17.29
C LEU A 133 0.83 9.75 15.86
N MET A 134 -0.37 9.43 15.39
CA MET A 134 -0.55 8.96 14.03
C MET A 134 -0.15 10.02 12.99
N LYS A 135 -0.52 11.28 13.24
CA LYS A 135 -0.04 12.43 12.45
C LYS A 135 1.49 12.56 12.43
N ALA A 136 2.20 12.03 13.42
CA ALA A 136 3.66 12.03 13.41
C ALA A 136 4.23 10.86 12.57
N VAL A 137 3.57 9.70 12.59
CA VAL A 137 3.93 8.53 11.80
C VAL A 137 3.71 8.77 10.31
N LEU A 138 2.63 9.44 9.94
CA LEU A 138 2.29 9.75 8.55
C LEU A 138 3.21 10.80 7.89
N ARG A 139 4.02 11.53 8.68
CA ARG A 139 4.90 12.57 8.13
C ARG A 139 6.09 11.93 7.40
N GLY A 140 6.18 12.22 6.11
CA GLY A 140 7.24 11.69 5.25
C GLY A 140 7.02 10.23 4.85
N THR A 141 5.80 9.72 4.95
CA THR A 141 5.37 8.49 4.27
C THR A 141 4.52 8.85 3.05
N GLU A 142 4.28 7.88 2.18
CA GLU A 142 3.41 8.02 1.00
C GLU A 142 1.96 8.41 1.37
N PHE A 143 1.59 8.21 2.64
CA PHE A 143 0.22 8.39 3.14
C PHE A 143 0.01 9.72 3.88
N GLU A 144 0.83 10.74 3.61
CA GLU A 144 0.71 12.06 4.24
C GLU A 144 -0.69 12.67 4.06
N ASN A 145 -1.35 12.35 2.94
CA ASN A 145 -2.70 12.78 2.60
C ASN A 145 -3.79 12.31 3.58
N LEU A 146 -3.52 11.32 4.45
CA LEU A 146 -4.46 10.85 5.48
C LEU A 146 -4.45 11.71 6.75
N ASN A 147 -3.48 12.62 6.91
CA ASN A 147 -3.36 13.51 8.06
C ASN A 147 -4.66 14.24 8.49
N PRO A 148 -5.48 14.82 7.60
CA PRO A 148 -6.71 15.52 7.99
C PRO A 148 -7.74 14.60 8.68
N LEU A 149 -7.77 13.31 8.32
CA LEU A 149 -8.73 12.33 8.88
C LEU A 149 -8.45 12.04 10.36
N PHE A 150 -7.21 12.24 10.82
CA PHE A 150 -6.83 12.04 12.22
C PHE A 150 -7.13 13.26 13.10
N THR A 151 -8.38 13.72 13.10
CA THR A 151 -8.83 14.85 13.92
C THR A 151 -9.93 14.38 14.88
N GLY A 152 -9.72 14.57 16.18
CA GLY A 152 -10.61 14.05 17.23
C GLY A 152 -10.33 12.58 17.61
N PRO A 153 -11.32 11.89 18.21
CA PRO A 153 -11.23 10.48 18.56
C PRO A 153 -11.46 9.59 17.34
N VAL A 154 -10.45 8.78 17.02
CA VAL A 154 -10.42 7.97 15.79
C VAL A 154 -10.23 6.50 16.15
N ALA A 155 -11.04 5.62 15.55
CA ALA A 155 -10.78 4.19 15.47
C ALA A 155 -10.20 3.85 14.11
N ILE A 156 -9.52 2.72 14.11
CA ILE A 156 -8.97 2.13 12.90
C ILE A 156 -9.43 0.68 12.86
N VAL A 157 -9.65 0.21 11.65
CA VAL A 157 -9.89 -1.20 11.36
C VAL A 157 -8.86 -1.59 10.31
N TYR A 158 -8.09 -2.63 10.63
CA TYR A 158 -7.00 -3.07 9.78
C TYR A 158 -6.76 -4.57 9.98
N VAL A 159 -6.00 -5.17 9.08
CA VAL A 159 -5.58 -6.57 9.19
C VAL A 159 -4.13 -6.61 9.65
N ASP A 160 -3.86 -7.34 10.74
CA ASP A 160 -2.49 -7.58 11.20
C ASP A 160 -1.76 -8.50 10.21
N TYR A 161 -1.11 -7.94 9.20
CA TYR A 161 -0.39 -8.74 8.20
C TYR A 161 0.94 -9.29 8.71
N GLN A 162 1.55 -8.65 9.71
CA GLN A 162 2.83 -9.11 10.28
C GLN A 162 2.75 -10.51 10.91
N ARG A 163 1.58 -10.87 11.46
CA ARG A 163 1.35 -12.23 11.98
C ARG A 163 1.37 -13.29 10.89
N LEU A 164 1.20 -12.91 9.63
CA LEU A 164 1.36 -13.80 8.47
C LEU A 164 2.83 -13.98 8.08
N GLN A 165 3.69 -13.01 8.39
CA GLN A 165 5.12 -13.05 8.08
C GLN A 165 5.97 -13.75 9.14
N ASP A 166 5.38 -14.10 10.28
CA ASP A 166 6.10 -14.87 11.30
C ASP A 166 6.44 -16.26 10.72
N PRO A 167 7.72 -16.68 10.75
CA PRO A 167 8.21 -17.91 10.08
C PRO A 167 7.63 -19.21 10.65
N TYR A 168 6.78 -19.13 11.67
CA TYR A 168 6.09 -20.25 12.31
C TYR A 168 4.57 -20.26 11.99
N ALA A 169 4.04 -19.24 11.31
CA ALA A 169 2.61 -19.11 10.98
C ALA A 169 2.11 -20.24 10.06
N ASP A 170 3.00 -20.75 9.20
CA ASP A 170 2.73 -21.84 8.26
C ASP A 170 2.32 -23.16 8.94
N LEU A 171 2.68 -23.34 10.22
CA LEU A 171 2.40 -24.58 10.98
C LEU A 171 1.10 -24.52 11.78
N VAL A 172 0.52 -23.34 11.99
CA VAL A 172 -0.64 -23.13 12.87
C VAL A 172 -1.92 -22.81 12.09
N HIS A 173 -1.82 -22.44 10.81
CA HIS A 173 -2.98 -22.09 10.00
C HIS A 173 -2.87 -22.61 8.55
N SER A 174 -3.24 -23.87 8.33
CA SER A 174 -3.49 -24.43 6.99
C SER A 174 -4.78 -23.90 6.33
N GLU A 175 -5.43 -22.90 6.94
CA GLU A 175 -6.73 -22.35 6.54
C GLU A 175 -6.71 -20.81 6.51
N ILE A 176 -5.58 -20.18 6.18
CA ILE A 176 -5.61 -18.73 5.91
C ILE A 176 -6.14 -18.55 4.49
N PRO A 177 -7.38 -18.07 4.30
CA PRO A 177 -7.89 -17.80 2.97
C PRO A 177 -7.00 -16.75 2.28
N GLU A 178 -6.79 -16.93 0.98
CA GLU A 178 -6.06 -15.96 0.16
C GLU A 178 -6.64 -14.56 0.40
N VAL A 179 -5.79 -13.65 0.86
CA VAL A 179 -6.24 -12.35 1.36
C VAL A 179 -6.50 -11.42 0.18
N GLN A 180 -7.75 -11.37 -0.28
CA GLN A 180 -8.18 -10.42 -1.30
C GLN A 180 -8.57 -9.07 -0.64
N PRO A 181 -7.87 -7.96 -0.93
CA PRO A 181 -8.09 -6.70 -0.23
C PRO A 181 -9.49 -6.12 -0.43
N VAL A 182 -10.09 -6.34 -1.61
CA VAL A 182 -11.43 -5.84 -1.96
C VAL A 182 -12.54 -6.56 -1.18
N GLU A 183 -12.40 -7.87 -0.95
CA GLU A 183 -13.38 -8.66 -0.19
C GLU A 183 -13.29 -8.37 1.31
N LEU A 184 -12.07 -8.18 1.82
CA LEU A 184 -11.86 -7.69 3.17
C LEU A 184 -12.53 -6.33 3.38
N LEU A 185 -12.37 -5.41 2.44
CA LEU A 185 -12.99 -4.09 2.55
C LEU A 185 -14.52 -4.19 2.60
N LYS A 186 -15.15 -5.01 1.74
CA LYS A 186 -16.60 -5.25 1.76
C LYS A 186 -17.08 -5.74 3.11
N SER A 187 -16.48 -6.82 3.61
CA SER A 187 -16.85 -7.42 4.89
C SER A 187 -16.61 -6.47 6.07
N MET A 188 -15.55 -5.65 6.05
CA MET A 188 -15.30 -4.61 7.05
C MET A 188 -16.35 -3.49 7.02
N VAL A 189 -16.76 -3.07 5.83
CA VAL A 189 -17.78 -2.01 5.68
C VAL A 189 -19.14 -2.54 6.11
N GLU A 190 -19.52 -3.77 5.73
CA GLU A 190 -20.79 -4.39 6.14
C GLU A 190 -20.89 -4.66 7.63
N THR A 191 -19.78 -5.03 8.28
CA THR A 191 -19.73 -5.20 9.73
C THR A 191 -19.84 -3.87 10.44
N THR A 192 -19.15 -2.85 9.94
CA THR A 192 -19.16 -1.52 10.55
C THR A 192 -20.50 -0.81 10.34
N ALA A 193 -21.13 -0.97 9.18
CA ALA A 193 -22.43 -0.37 8.87
C ALA A 193 -23.57 -0.83 9.79
N ARG A 194 -23.46 -2.02 10.42
CA ARG A 194 -24.41 -2.49 11.43
C ARG A 194 -24.39 -1.65 12.70
N GLN A 195 -23.37 -0.81 12.89
CA GLN A 195 -23.18 0.00 14.08
C GLN A 195 -23.23 1.48 13.74
N SER A 196 -24.21 2.19 14.30
CA SER A 196 -24.44 3.61 14.04
C SER A 196 -23.42 4.57 14.69
N LYS A 197 -22.55 4.06 15.57
CA LYS A 197 -21.58 4.87 16.34
C LYS A 197 -20.21 5.04 15.66
N LEU A 198 -19.97 4.30 14.58
CA LEU A 198 -18.76 4.40 13.77
C LEU A 198 -19.09 5.13 12.48
N LEU A 199 -18.51 6.31 12.30
CA LEU A 199 -18.62 7.05 11.04
C LEU A 199 -17.39 6.78 10.19
N LEU A 200 -17.60 6.33 8.96
CA LEU A 200 -16.51 6.12 8.01
C LEU A 200 -16.00 7.48 7.52
N LEU A 201 -14.73 7.78 7.80
CA LEU A 201 -14.07 8.99 7.28
C LEU A 201 -13.34 8.72 5.97
N GLY A 202 -12.75 7.52 5.84
CA GLY A 202 -11.96 7.13 4.68
C GLY A 202 -10.98 6.03 5.03
N GLY A 203 -9.96 5.84 4.19
CA GLY A 203 -8.94 4.83 4.46
C GLY A 203 -7.88 4.71 3.37
N LYS A 204 -7.20 3.59 3.38
CA LYS A 204 -6.20 3.16 2.42
C LYS A 204 -6.52 1.73 2.00
N LEU A 205 -6.42 1.47 0.71
CA LEU A 205 -6.34 0.14 0.14
C LEU A 205 -5.06 0.09 -0.71
N ASP A 206 -4.12 -0.75 -0.29
CA ASP A 206 -2.77 -0.87 -0.82
C ASP A 206 -2.04 0.49 -0.82
N GLN A 207 -1.96 1.13 -1.99
CA GLN A 207 -1.38 2.46 -2.20
C GLN A 207 -2.43 3.55 -2.52
N GLN A 208 -3.69 3.16 -2.71
CA GLN A 208 -4.77 4.08 -3.05
C GLN A 208 -5.45 4.62 -1.79
N LEU A 209 -5.75 5.92 -1.82
CA LEU A 209 -6.51 6.60 -0.79
C LEU A 209 -8.01 6.41 -1.04
N LEU A 210 -8.75 6.14 0.02
CA LEU A 210 -10.18 5.87 -0.04
C LEU A 210 -10.98 7.01 0.59
N ASN A 211 -11.81 7.63 -0.24
CA ASN A 211 -12.89 8.51 0.20
C ASN A 211 -14.17 7.68 0.48
N PRO A 212 -15.09 8.15 1.33
CA PRO A 212 -16.30 7.40 1.67
C PRO A 212 -17.16 7.02 0.44
N GLN A 213 -17.21 7.89 -0.57
CA GLN A 213 -17.87 7.59 -1.85
C GLN A 213 -17.19 6.43 -2.58
N LEU A 214 -15.85 6.46 -2.66
CA LEU A 214 -15.06 5.42 -3.31
C LEU A 214 -15.23 4.07 -2.58
N VAL A 215 -15.28 4.08 -1.25
CA VAL A 215 -15.58 2.88 -0.43
C VAL A 215 -16.92 2.26 -0.81
N SER A 216 -17.96 3.09 -1.04
CA SER A 216 -19.27 2.58 -1.46
C SER A 216 -19.23 1.92 -2.84
N HIS A 217 -18.45 2.47 -3.77
CA HIS A 217 -18.23 1.86 -5.08
C HIS A 217 -17.49 0.53 -4.97
N ILE A 218 -16.43 0.46 -4.16
CA ILE A 218 -15.68 -0.79 -3.96
C ILE A 218 -16.55 -1.84 -3.28
N SER A 219 -17.44 -1.43 -2.38
CA SER A 219 -18.35 -2.34 -1.72
C SER A 219 -19.30 -3.04 -2.69
N GLN A 220 -19.71 -2.36 -3.77
CA GLN A 220 -20.62 -2.88 -4.79
C GLN A 220 -19.92 -3.75 -5.85
N LEU A 221 -18.58 -3.69 -5.93
CA LEU A 221 -17.85 -4.47 -6.91
C LEU A 221 -18.09 -5.98 -6.70
N PRO A 222 -18.06 -6.80 -7.75
CA PRO A 222 -18.02 -8.25 -7.62
C PRO A 222 -16.60 -8.74 -7.24
N PRO A 223 -16.39 -10.04 -6.94
CA PRO A 223 -15.06 -10.60 -6.64
C PRO A 223 -14.15 -10.64 -7.89
N LEU A 224 -12.84 -10.81 -7.69
CA LEU A 224 -11.85 -10.74 -8.78
C LEU A 224 -12.12 -11.74 -9.91
N ALA A 225 -12.49 -12.98 -9.58
CA ALA A 225 -12.82 -13.99 -10.59
C ALA A 225 -13.98 -13.55 -11.48
N SER A 226 -14.98 -12.87 -10.91
CA SER A 226 -16.11 -12.33 -11.67
C SER A 226 -15.69 -11.12 -12.53
N LEU A 227 -14.82 -10.23 -12.01
CA LEU A 227 -14.26 -9.13 -12.79
C LEU A 227 -13.43 -9.62 -13.98
N HIS A 228 -12.59 -10.64 -13.76
CA HIS A 228 -11.84 -11.28 -14.83
C HIS A 228 -12.78 -11.90 -15.87
N ALA A 229 -13.82 -12.60 -15.43
CA ALA A 229 -14.83 -13.15 -16.34
C ALA A 229 -15.55 -12.04 -17.13
N GLN A 230 -15.87 -10.91 -16.51
CA GLN A 230 -16.50 -9.76 -17.19
C GLN A 230 -15.56 -9.13 -18.22
N LEU A 231 -14.27 -8.97 -17.92
CA LEU A 231 -13.28 -8.48 -18.88
C LEU A 231 -13.13 -9.45 -20.05
N VAL A 232 -12.99 -10.74 -19.76
CA VAL A 232 -12.92 -11.80 -20.76
C VAL A 232 -14.18 -11.81 -21.63
N ALA A 233 -15.37 -11.70 -21.04
CA ALA A 233 -16.64 -11.59 -21.74
C ALA A 233 -16.76 -10.30 -22.56
N GLY A 234 -16.24 -9.17 -22.07
CA GLY A 234 -16.23 -7.89 -22.78
C GLY A 234 -15.36 -7.93 -24.05
N VAL A 235 -14.25 -8.67 -24.02
CA VAL A 235 -13.42 -8.91 -25.21
C VAL A 235 -14.05 -9.95 -26.14
N PHE A 236 -14.64 -11.01 -25.60
CA PHE A 236 -15.27 -12.05 -26.41
C PHE A 236 -16.59 -11.60 -27.04
N GLY A 237 -17.35 -10.69 -26.43
CA GLY A 237 -18.60 -10.15 -26.96
C GLY A 237 -18.52 -9.67 -28.41
N PRO A 238 -17.63 -8.72 -28.75
CA PRO A 238 -17.47 -8.25 -30.13
C PRO A 238 -16.91 -9.32 -31.06
N ILE A 239 -15.99 -10.19 -30.60
CA ILE A 239 -15.45 -11.29 -31.41
C ILE A 239 -16.55 -12.28 -31.79
N GLN A 240 -17.43 -12.61 -30.84
CA GLN A 240 -18.58 -13.48 -31.09
C GLN A 240 -19.58 -12.82 -32.03
N ALA A 241 -19.83 -11.51 -31.91
CA ALA A 241 -20.68 -10.79 -32.85
C ALA A 241 -20.13 -10.87 -34.29
N VAL A 242 -18.83 -10.67 -34.49
CA VAL A 242 -18.17 -10.84 -35.81
C VAL A 242 -18.23 -12.28 -36.29
N HIS A 243 -18.01 -13.25 -35.40
CA HIS A 243 -18.11 -14.66 -35.76
C HIS A 243 -19.54 -15.05 -36.16
N GLN A 244 -20.54 -14.51 -35.47
CA GLN A 244 -21.96 -14.74 -35.78
C GLN A 244 -22.31 -14.17 -37.16
N THR A 245 -21.84 -12.98 -37.52
CA THR A 245 -22.09 -12.43 -38.86
C THR A 245 -21.42 -13.26 -39.95
N ILE A 246 -20.20 -13.75 -39.71
CA ILE A 246 -19.51 -14.66 -40.64
C ILE A 246 -20.28 -15.99 -40.79
N LYS A 247 -20.78 -16.54 -39.68
CA LYS A 247 -21.56 -17.80 -39.68
C LYS A 247 -22.95 -17.67 -40.28
N GLN A 248 -23.58 -16.51 -40.21
CA GLN A 248 -24.94 -16.29 -40.69
C GLN A 248 -25.08 -16.56 -42.19
N ILE A 249 -24.05 -16.24 -42.99
CA ILE A 249 -24.05 -16.43 -44.44
C ILE A 249 -24.19 -17.92 -44.82
N PRO A 250 -23.25 -18.83 -44.46
CA PRO A 250 -23.37 -20.24 -44.80
C PRO A 250 -24.59 -20.91 -44.15
N GLN A 251 -24.99 -20.50 -42.94
CA GLN A 251 -26.17 -21.05 -42.28
C GLN A 251 -27.46 -20.75 -43.02
N SER A 252 -27.61 -19.53 -43.55
CA SER A 252 -28.77 -19.15 -44.36
C SER A 252 -28.87 -20.00 -45.63
N LEU A 253 -27.72 -20.26 -46.27
CA LEU A 253 -27.66 -21.12 -47.46
C LEU A 253 -28.04 -22.57 -47.12
N VAL A 254 -27.44 -23.15 -46.09
CA VAL A 254 -27.79 -24.51 -45.63
C VAL A 254 -29.28 -24.59 -45.31
N PHE A 255 -29.85 -23.59 -44.63
CA PHE A 255 -31.26 -23.54 -44.31
C PHE A 255 -32.14 -23.48 -45.57
N THR A 256 -31.79 -22.65 -46.56
CA THR A 256 -32.54 -22.59 -47.83
C THR A 256 -32.46 -23.90 -48.62
N LEU A 257 -31.31 -24.58 -48.63
CA LEU A 257 -31.18 -25.88 -49.27
C LEU A 257 -31.98 -26.96 -48.55
N ASP A 258 -31.99 -26.97 -47.21
CA ASP A 258 -32.83 -27.89 -46.44
C ASP A 258 -34.32 -27.63 -46.65
N GLN A 259 -34.73 -26.37 -46.77
CA GLN A 259 -36.10 -26.01 -47.15
C GLN A 259 -36.43 -26.51 -48.55
N HIS A 260 -35.53 -26.30 -49.52
CA HIS A 260 -35.73 -26.78 -50.88
C HIS A 260 -35.81 -28.32 -50.94
N ARG A 261 -34.98 -29.01 -50.16
CA ARG A 261 -35.05 -30.47 -50.00
C ARG A 261 -36.42 -30.91 -49.46
N LYS A 262 -36.91 -30.26 -48.40
CA LYS A 262 -38.23 -30.56 -47.79
C LYS A 262 -39.40 -30.29 -48.73
N ASN A 263 -39.29 -29.32 -49.63
CA ASN A 263 -40.33 -29.03 -50.62
C ASN A 263 -40.33 -30.05 -51.76
N LEU A 264 -39.16 -30.60 -52.11
CA LEU A 264 -39.00 -31.60 -53.16
C LEU A 264 -39.34 -33.02 -52.68
N THR A 265 -39.13 -33.33 -51.41
CA THR A 265 -39.75 -34.50 -50.77
C THR A 265 -41.23 -34.16 -50.61
N PRO A 266 -42.15 -34.68 -51.44
CA PRO A 266 -43.55 -34.37 -51.29
C PRO A 266 -44.03 -34.89 -49.93
N LYS A 267 -45.24 -34.48 -49.53
CA LYS A 267 -46.00 -35.06 -48.40
C LYS A 267 -46.39 -36.53 -48.64
N ASP A 268 -45.51 -37.33 -49.22
CA ASP A 268 -45.73 -38.74 -49.51
C ASP A 268 -45.63 -39.59 -48.23
N ASP A 269 -45.09 -39.05 -47.13
CA ASP A 269 -45.07 -39.70 -45.81
C ASP A 269 -46.36 -39.44 -44.98
N GLU A 270 -47.29 -38.58 -45.41
CA GLU A 270 -48.60 -38.37 -44.75
C GLU A 270 -49.77 -39.05 -45.49
N ALA A 271 -49.50 -39.83 -46.55
CA ALA A 271 -50.52 -40.57 -47.32
C ALA A 271 -50.42 -42.10 -47.19
N SER A 272 -49.52 -42.62 -46.36
CA SER A 272 -49.42 -44.06 -46.08
C SER A 272 -49.08 -44.32 -44.61
N GLU A 273 -50.09 -44.21 -43.75
CA GLU A 273 -50.44 -45.14 -42.64
C GLU A 273 -51.70 -44.67 -41.91
#